data_AF-A0A7V9AAE0-F1
#
_entry.id   AF-A0A7V9AAE0-F1
#
_cell.length_a   1.000
_cell.length_b   1.000
_cell.length_c   1.000
_cell.angle_alpha   90.00
_cell.angle_beta   90.00
_cell.angle_gamma   90.00
#
_symmetry.space_group_name_H-M   'P 1'
#
loop_
_entity.id
_entity.type
_entity.pdbx_description
1 polymer ?
#
loop_
_entity_poly.entity_id
_entity_poly.type
_entity_poly.pdbx_seq_one_letter_code
_entity_poly.pdbx_strand_id
1 'polypeptide(L)'
;MDAIRDFLTTVRQANLVPGNLRALLHILVGRKITRPDGTVVSTGLTWRQTASYLRLLRFEPQLAREVNLDPDTLNIRDRDRFWYTVIAHAQIDSPAAVAEADKLAPLLLQHGYIVGPPPAGLTQTPPRPVPSPTPPPSPTPVQKPKPSSPKTSSRKKKT
;
A
#
# COMPACT_ATOMS: atom_id res chain seq x y z
N MET A 1 -16.37 -20.52 5.09
CA MET A 1 -16.85 -19.22 4.59
C MET A 1 -15.68 -18.25 4.63
N ASP A 2 -15.49 -17.43 3.60
CA ASP A 2 -14.43 -16.43 3.53
C ASP A 2 -14.74 -15.27 4.48
N ALA A 3 -13.86 -15.02 5.46
CA ALA A 3 -14.10 -14.03 6.51
C ALA A 3 -14.18 -12.59 5.97
N ILE A 4 -13.48 -12.29 4.88
CA ILE A 4 -13.50 -10.98 4.24
C ILE A 4 -14.81 -10.78 3.50
N ARG A 5 -15.29 -11.84 2.85
CA ARG A 5 -16.60 -11.82 2.19
C ARG A 5 -17.72 -11.55 3.19
N ASP A 6 -17.66 -12.19 4.36
CA ASP A 6 -18.59 -11.98 5.46
C ASP A 6 -18.53 -10.52 5.96
N PHE A 7 -17.33 -10.01 6.24
CA PHE A 7 -17.10 -8.61 6.59
C PHE A 7 -17.73 -7.63 5.59
N LEU A 8 -17.42 -7.76 4.30
CA LEU A 8 -17.95 -6.87 3.26
C LEU A 8 -19.46 -6.98 3.11
N THR A 9 -20.01 -8.17 3.35
CA THR A 9 -21.47 -8.37 3.32
C THR A 9 -22.14 -7.65 4.49
N THR A 10 -21.58 -7.73 5.69
CA THR A 10 -22.08 -7.02 6.88
C THR A 10 -22.00 -5.50 6.69
N VAL A 11 -20.87 -4.98 6.21
CA VAL A 11 -20.70 -3.54 5.93
C VAL A 11 -21.73 -3.03 4.92
N ARG A 12 -22.00 -3.83 3.88
CA ARG A 12 -23.02 -3.50 2.88
C ARG A 12 -24.43 -3.53 3.48
N GLN A 13 -24.77 -4.55 4.26
CA GLN A 13 -26.08 -4.68 4.91
C GLN A 13 -26.33 -3.54 5.92
N ALA A 14 -25.27 -3.07 6.58
CA ALA A 14 -25.32 -1.94 7.49
C ALA A 14 -25.37 -0.57 6.79
N ASN A 15 -25.38 -0.52 5.45
CA ASN A 15 -25.34 0.72 4.65
C ASN A 15 -24.19 1.66 5.03
N LEU A 16 -23.03 1.10 5.40
CA LEU A 16 -21.85 1.88 5.79
C LEU A 16 -20.98 2.30 4.60
N VAL A 17 -21.24 1.74 3.42
CA VAL A 17 -20.46 1.98 2.19
C VAL A 17 -20.72 3.37 1.59
N PRO A 18 -21.98 3.81 1.40
CA PRO A 18 -22.26 5.11 0.80
C PRO A 18 -21.71 6.26 1.66
N GLY A 19 -20.99 7.19 1.04
CA GLY A 19 -20.34 8.32 1.70
C GLY A 19 -19.05 7.97 2.45
N ASN A 20 -18.65 6.70 2.51
CA ASN A 20 -17.41 6.24 3.15
C ASN A 20 -16.63 5.27 2.26
N LEU A 21 -16.83 5.26 0.93
CA LEU A 21 -16.15 4.31 0.05
C LEU A 21 -14.63 4.42 0.19
N ARG A 22 -14.09 5.63 0.19
CA ARG A 22 -12.66 5.89 0.34
C ARG A 22 -12.11 5.33 1.66
N ALA A 23 -12.80 5.58 2.78
CA ALA A 23 -12.46 5.02 4.08
C ALA A 23 -12.45 3.49 4.07
N LEU A 24 -13.49 2.88 3.50
CA LEU A 24 -13.59 1.43 3.40
C LEU A 24 -12.43 0.84 2.61
N LEU A 25 -12.08 1.43 1.47
CA LEU A 25 -10.95 0.99 0.64
C LEU A 25 -9.61 1.14 1.39
N HIS A 26 -9.41 2.23 2.13
CA HIS A 26 -8.23 2.42 2.96
C HIS A 26 -8.12 1.34 4.05
N ILE A 27 -9.22 1.03 4.75
CA ILE A 27 -9.25 -0.02 5.77
C ILE A 27 -8.94 -1.39 5.16
N LEU A 28 -9.56 -1.72 4.03
CA LEU A 28 -9.37 -3.02 3.38
C LEU A 28 -7.94 -3.24 2.91
N VAL A 29 -7.29 -2.21 2.36
CA VAL A 29 -5.94 -2.34 1.78
C VAL A 29 -4.86 -2.22 2.85
N GLY A 30 -5.00 -1.25 3.74
CA GLY A 30 -3.92 -0.85 4.65
C GLY A 30 -4.06 -1.34 6.08
N ARG A 31 -5.26 -1.68 6.55
CA ARG A 31 -5.50 -1.96 7.97
C ARG A 31 -5.77 -3.43 8.26
N LYS A 32 -5.31 -3.84 9.45
CA LYS A 32 -5.65 -5.15 10.01
C LYS A 32 -7.07 -5.11 10.55
N ILE A 33 -7.89 -6.11 10.22
CA ILE A 33 -9.26 -6.27 10.70
C ILE A 33 -9.29 -7.54 11.56
N THR A 34 -9.75 -7.42 12.79
CA THR A 34 -9.91 -8.52 13.74
C THR A 34 -11.32 -8.55 14.28
N ARG A 35 -11.81 -9.73 14.65
CA ARG A 35 -13.05 -9.88 15.42
C ARG A 35 -12.76 -9.74 16.93
N PRO A 36 -13.78 -9.53 17.79
CA PRO A 36 -13.62 -9.39 19.24
C PRO A 36 -13.10 -10.67 19.92
N ASP A 37 -13.26 -11.82 19.27
CA ASP A 37 -12.68 -13.10 19.69
C ASP A 37 -11.16 -13.20 19.42
N GLY A 38 -10.55 -12.17 18.81
CA GLY A 38 -9.14 -12.15 18.40
C GLY A 38 -8.89 -12.77 17.03
N THR A 39 -9.92 -13.28 16.34
CA THR A 39 -9.77 -13.88 15.01
C THR A 39 -9.40 -12.81 13.99
N VAL A 40 -8.29 -13.02 13.28
CA VAL A 40 -7.86 -12.12 12.20
C VAL A 40 -8.73 -12.36 10.97
N VAL A 41 -9.46 -11.34 10.55
CA VAL A 41 -10.28 -11.35 9.33
C VAL A 41 -9.42 -11.01 8.12
N SER A 42 -8.57 -9.99 8.24
CA SER A 42 -7.66 -9.53 7.20
C SER A 42 -6.45 -8.82 7.82
N THR A 43 -5.30 -8.90 7.17
CA THR A 43 -4.11 -8.10 7.51
C THR A 43 -3.85 -6.98 6.49
N GLY A 44 -4.83 -6.67 5.66
CA GLY A 44 -4.68 -5.81 4.49
C GLY A 44 -4.74 -6.63 3.20
N LEU A 45 -5.46 -6.10 2.22
CA LEU A 45 -5.65 -6.69 0.90
C LEU A 45 -4.83 -5.95 -0.14
N THR A 46 -4.35 -6.69 -1.14
CA THR A 46 -3.83 -6.04 -2.35
C THR A 46 -4.96 -5.36 -3.12
N TRP A 47 -4.64 -4.32 -3.90
CA TRP A 47 -5.62 -3.63 -4.73
C TRP A 47 -6.38 -4.58 -5.67
N ARG A 48 -5.67 -5.59 -6.21
CA ARG A 48 -6.26 -6.62 -7.06
C ARG A 48 -7.27 -7.48 -6.32
N GLN A 49 -6.96 -7.90 -5.09
CA GLN A 49 -7.89 -8.66 -4.26
C GLN A 49 -9.11 -7.81 -3.91
N THR A 50 -8.92 -6.57 -3.47
CA THR A 50 -10.01 -5.64 -3.16
C THR A 50 -10.94 -5.46 -4.35
N ALA A 51 -10.41 -5.18 -5.56
CA ALA A 51 -11.20 -5.06 -6.77
C ALA A 51 -11.97 -6.36 -7.12
N SER A 52 -11.35 -7.52 -6.90
CA SER A 52 -11.98 -8.83 -7.13
C SER A 52 -13.15 -9.06 -6.19
N TYR A 53 -13.02 -8.73 -4.90
CA TYR A 53 -14.11 -8.86 -3.93
C TYR A 53 -15.27 -7.90 -4.22
N LEU A 54 -14.98 -6.64 -4.58
CA LEU A 54 -16.01 -5.66 -4.95
C LEU A 54 -16.82 -6.11 -6.18
N ARG A 55 -16.13 -6.68 -7.17
CA ARG A 55 -16.77 -7.28 -8.35
C ARG A 55 -17.60 -8.51 -7.98
N LEU A 56 -17.05 -9.42 -7.16
CA LEU A 56 -17.72 -10.66 -6.75
C LEU A 56 -18.99 -10.38 -5.95
N LEU A 57 -18.94 -9.39 -5.07
CA LEU A 57 -20.07 -8.96 -4.25
C LEU A 57 -21.02 -8.00 -4.98
N ARG A 58 -20.76 -7.67 -6.25
CA ARG A 58 -21.60 -6.79 -7.07
C ARG A 58 -21.91 -5.47 -6.36
N PHE A 59 -20.87 -4.79 -5.89
CA PHE A 59 -21.01 -3.44 -5.35
C PHE A 59 -21.59 -2.49 -6.42
N GLU A 60 -22.39 -1.52 -5.96
CA GLU A 60 -23.03 -0.55 -6.85
C GLU A 60 -21.96 0.32 -7.54
N PRO A 61 -21.92 0.36 -8.88
CA PRO A 61 -20.94 1.16 -9.61
C PRO A 61 -21.11 2.67 -9.39
N GLN A 62 -22.29 3.13 -8.96
CA GLN A 62 -22.58 4.52 -8.62
C GLN A 62 -21.72 5.02 -7.44
N LEU A 63 -21.22 4.13 -6.58
CA LEU A 63 -20.29 4.48 -5.52
C LEU A 63 -19.00 5.11 -6.07
N ALA A 64 -18.61 4.78 -7.32
CA ALA A 64 -17.46 5.41 -7.96
C ALA A 64 -17.60 6.92 -8.14
N ARG A 65 -18.84 7.45 -8.15
CA ARG A 65 -19.07 8.91 -8.22
C ARG A 65 -18.54 9.63 -6.98
N GLU A 66 -18.45 8.95 -5.83
CA GLU A 66 -17.83 9.49 -4.61
C GLU A 66 -16.34 9.81 -4.78
N VAL A 67 -15.67 9.10 -5.68
CA VAL A 67 -14.26 9.32 -6.01
C VAL A 67 -14.09 10.11 -7.31
N ASN A 68 -15.14 10.83 -7.72
CA ASN A 68 -15.21 11.62 -8.96
C ASN A 68 -15.01 10.78 -10.24
N LEU A 69 -15.44 9.51 -10.22
CA LEU A 69 -15.39 8.63 -11.37
C LEU A 69 -16.83 8.29 -11.82
N ASP A 70 -17.21 8.65 -13.04
CA ASP A 70 -18.55 8.35 -13.55
C ASP A 70 -18.57 7.01 -14.29
N PRO A 71 -19.27 5.97 -13.79
CA PRO A 71 -19.28 4.63 -14.38
C PRO A 71 -19.77 4.61 -15.85
N ASP A 72 -20.64 5.54 -16.22
CA ASP A 72 -21.22 5.61 -17.57
C ASP A 72 -20.23 6.14 -18.61
N THR A 73 -19.25 6.93 -18.18
CA THR A 73 -18.23 7.54 -19.05
C THR A 73 -17.08 6.58 -19.39
N LEU A 74 -16.95 5.45 -18.69
CA LEU A 74 -15.85 4.52 -18.89
C LEU A 74 -16.02 3.68 -20.16
N ASN A 75 -14.92 3.60 -20.92
CA ASN A 75 -14.80 2.74 -22.08
C ASN A 75 -15.03 1.26 -21.69
N ILE A 76 -15.64 0.48 -22.58
CA ILE A 76 -15.95 -0.94 -22.40
C ILE A 76 -14.71 -1.75 -21.98
N ARG A 77 -13.52 -1.38 -22.49
CA ARG A 77 -12.25 -2.01 -22.11
C ARG A 77 -11.88 -1.78 -20.64
N ASP A 78 -12.18 -0.61 -20.11
CA ASP A 78 -11.85 -0.23 -18.73
C ASP A 78 -12.89 -0.74 -17.73
N ARG A 79 -14.07 -1.16 -18.19
CA ARG A 79 -15.10 -1.76 -17.34
C ARG A 79 -14.63 -3.06 -16.66
N ASP A 80 -13.75 -3.83 -17.30
CA ASP A 80 -13.19 -5.04 -16.69
C ASP A 80 -12.22 -4.74 -15.52
N ARG A 81 -11.59 -3.56 -15.56
CA ARG A 81 -10.70 -3.03 -14.50
C ARG A 81 -11.34 -1.90 -13.70
N PHE A 82 -12.66 -1.73 -13.79
CA PHE A 82 -13.39 -0.60 -13.21
C PHE A 82 -13.02 -0.34 -11.76
N TRP A 83 -13.14 -1.35 -10.89
CA TRP A 83 -12.83 -1.21 -9.47
C TRP A 83 -11.35 -0.94 -9.19
N TYR A 84 -10.45 -1.36 -10.07
CA TYR A 84 -9.03 -1.01 -9.97
C TYR A 84 -8.83 0.48 -10.22
N THR A 85 -9.49 1.04 -11.25
CA THR A 85 -9.48 2.48 -11.54
C THR A 85 -10.12 3.28 -10.41
N VAL A 86 -11.24 2.80 -9.84
CA VAL A 86 -11.87 3.40 -8.66
C VAL A 86 -10.90 3.49 -7.50
N ILE A 87 -10.20 2.39 -7.16
CA ILE A 87 -9.21 2.37 -6.07
C ILE A 87 -8.07 3.35 -6.34
N ALA A 88 -7.58 3.44 -7.57
CA ALA A 88 -6.53 4.38 -7.95
C ALA A 88 -6.98 5.84 -7.81
N HIS A 89 -8.22 6.17 -8.19
CA HIS A 89 -8.79 7.51 -8.05
C HIS A 89 -9.20 7.86 -6.62
N ALA A 90 -9.48 6.86 -5.79
CA ALA A 90 -9.93 7.07 -4.42
C ALA A 90 -8.88 7.75 -3.52
N GLN A 91 -7.61 7.79 -3.91
CA GLN A 91 -6.51 8.35 -3.11
C GLN A 91 -6.52 7.78 -1.68
N ILE A 92 -6.55 6.45 -1.58
CA ILE A 92 -6.66 5.73 -0.30
C ILE A 92 -5.50 6.01 0.66
N ASP A 93 -4.37 6.53 0.18
CA ASP A 93 -3.21 6.89 1.00
C ASP A 93 -3.22 8.35 1.47
N SER A 94 -4.27 9.11 1.14
CA SER A 94 -4.41 10.52 1.55
C SER A 94 -4.74 10.66 3.04
N PRO A 95 -4.35 11.77 3.70
CA PRO A 95 -4.73 12.02 5.09
C PRO A 95 -6.25 12.14 5.27
N ALA A 96 -6.99 12.53 4.22
CA ALA A 96 -8.45 12.52 4.21
C ALA A 96 -9.00 11.09 4.35
N ALA A 97 -8.44 10.12 3.62
CA ALA A 97 -8.83 8.72 3.74
C ALA A 97 -8.58 8.14 5.14
N VAL A 98 -7.48 8.54 5.79
CA VAL A 98 -7.18 8.14 7.17
C VAL A 98 -8.23 8.71 8.13
N ALA A 99 -8.54 10.00 8.03
CA ALA A 99 -9.52 10.66 8.89
C ALA A 99 -10.94 10.09 8.71
N GLU A 100 -11.34 9.79 7.48
CA GLU A 100 -12.62 9.12 7.20
C GLU A 100 -12.62 7.67 7.73
N ALA A 101 -11.51 6.93 7.60
CA ALA A 101 -11.36 5.59 8.16
C ALA A 101 -11.46 5.56 9.69
N ASP A 102 -10.90 6.58 10.36
CA ASP A 102 -10.99 6.69 11.82
C ASP A 102 -12.42 6.99 12.30
N LYS A 103 -13.22 7.70 11.49
CA LYS A 103 -14.66 7.88 11.74
C LYS A 103 -15.47 6.60 11.49
N LEU A 104 -15.04 5.78 10.53
CA LEU A 104 -15.71 4.52 10.18
C LEU A 104 -15.36 3.37 11.16
N ALA A 105 -14.16 3.39 11.76
CA ALA A 105 -13.72 2.39 12.73
C ALA A 105 -14.70 2.12 13.90
N PRO A 106 -15.26 3.13 14.60
CA PRO A 106 -16.22 2.88 15.67
C PRO A 106 -17.55 2.30 15.16
N LEU A 107 -17.96 2.60 13.92
CA LEU A 107 -19.16 2.00 13.32
C LEU A 107 -18.93 0.51 13.04
N LEU A 108 -17.75 0.14 12.54
CA LEU A 108 -17.37 -1.25 12.33
C LEU A 108 -17.28 -2.04 13.65
N LEU A 109 -16.88 -1.37 14.74
CA LEU A 109 -16.84 -1.97 16.07
C LEU A 109 -18.24 -2.34 16.57
N GLN A 110 -19.27 -1.53 16.28
CA GLN A 110 -20.67 -1.87 16.59
C GLN A 110 -21.15 -3.14 15.88
N HIS A 111 -20.53 -3.48 14.75
CA HIS A 111 -20.81 -4.71 13.99
C HIS A 111 -19.85 -5.86 14.31
N GLY A 112 -19.05 -5.73 15.38
CA GLY A 112 -18.15 -6.81 15.83
C GLY A 112 -16.85 -6.91 15.04
N TYR A 113 -16.36 -5.81 14.46
CA TYR A 113 -15.06 -5.75 13.80
C TYR A 113 -14.19 -4.65 14.40
N ILE A 114 -13.00 -5.04 14.85
CA ILE A 114 -11.96 -4.17 15.38
C ILE A 114 -10.98 -3.86 14.24
N VAL A 115 -10.83 -2.58 13.93
CA VAL A 115 -9.87 -2.09 12.94
C VAL A 115 -8.58 -1.68 13.66
N GLY A 116 -7.47 -2.29 13.28
CA GLY A 116 -6.15 -1.99 13.81
C GLY A 116 -5.62 -0.62 13.37
N PRO A 117 -4.54 -0.14 14.01
CA PRO A 117 -3.93 1.14 13.66
C PRO A 117 -3.45 1.15 12.20
N PRO A 118 -3.40 2.34 11.55
CA PRO A 118 -2.85 2.47 10.21
C PRO A 118 -1.40 1.98 10.17
N PRO A 119 -0.93 1.43 9.04
CA PRO A 119 0.41 0.87 8.94
C PRO A 119 1.45 1.96 9.20
N ALA A 120 2.42 1.66 10.07
CA ALA A 120 3.54 2.53 10.40
C ALA A 120 4.42 2.73 9.15
N GLY A 121 4.11 3.76 8.38
CA GLY A 121 4.73 4.05 7.08
C GLY A 121 3.99 5.11 6.26
N LEU A 122 2.72 5.41 6.59
CA LEU A 122 1.94 6.48 5.95
C LEU A 122 1.87 7.79 6.76
N THR A 123 2.30 7.78 8.03
CA THR A 123 2.67 9.02 8.72
C THR A 123 3.94 9.54 8.06
N GLN A 124 3.78 10.64 7.32
CA GLN A 124 4.83 11.52 6.80
C GLN A 124 6.22 11.17 7.32
N THR A 125 7.09 10.71 6.43
CA THR A 125 8.52 10.97 6.61
C THR A 125 8.62 12.47 6.91
N PRO A 126 9.21 12.92 8.05
CA PRO A 126 9.58 14.31 8.19
C PRO A 126 10.37 14.71 6.92
N PRO A 127 10.20 15.91 6.37
CA PRO A 127 10.87 16.28 5.12
C PRO A 127 12.34 15.94 5.26
N ARG A 128 12.81 15.02 4.41
CA ARG A 128 14.21 14.63 4.37
C ARG A 128 15.01 15.93 4.21
N PRO A 129 16.00 16.22 5.07
CA PRO A 129 16.89 17.34 4.81
C PRO A 129 17.45 17.14 3.41
N VAL A 130 17.21 18.11 2.53
CA VAL A 130 17.71 18.07 1.16
C VAL A 130 19.23 17.93 1.26
N PRO A 131 19.85 16.85 0.76
CA PRO A 131 21.30 16.79 0.73
C PRO A 131 21.78 17.89 -0.22
N SER A 132 22.57 18.82 0.31
CA SER A 132 23.23 19.89 -0.45
C SER A 132 23.91 19.33 -1.71
N PRO A 133 23.88 20.05 -2.84
CA PRO A 133 24.53 19.58 -4.07
C PRO A 133 26.04 19.45 -3.84
N THR A 134 26.56 18.25 -4.06
CA THR A 134 27.99 17.94 -4.01
C THR A 134 28.74 18.77 -5.07
N PRO A 135 29.86 19.44 -4.75
CA PRO A 135 30.69 20.10 -5.75
C PRO A 135 31.33 19.09 -6.71
N PRO A 136 31.61 19.48 -7.97
CA PRO A 136 32.12 18.58 -8.99
C PRO A 136 33.51 18.02 -8.62
N PRO A 137 33.85 16.80 -9.07
CA PRO A 137 35.10 16.15 -8.72
C PRO A 137 36.31 16.82 -9.38
N SER A 138 37.30 17.19 -8.56
CA SER A 138 38.64 17.58 -9.02
C SER A 138 39.36 16.42 -9.71
N PRO A 139 40.18 16.68 -10.75
CA PRO A 139 40.87 15.65 -11.52
C PRO A 139 41.96 14.93 -10.71
N THR A 140 42.00 13.61 -10.87
CA THR A 140 42.86 12.61 -10.21
C THR A 140 44.36 12.88 -10.39
N PRO A 141 45.20 12.69 -9.36
CA PRO A 141 46.65 12.80 -9.49
C PRO A 141 47.29 11.51 -10.05
N VAL A 142 48.17 11.71 -11.03
CA VAL A 142 49.00 10.69 -11.70
C VAL A 142 49.91 9.97 -10.69
N GLN A 143 49.76 8.65 -10.54
CA GLN A 143 50.67 7.82 -9.73
C GLN A 143 51.97 7.54 -10.48
N LYS A 144 53.11 7.90 -9.86
CA LYS A 144 54.48 7.53 -10.26
C LYS A 144 54.76 6.05 -9.95
N PRO A 145 55.49 5.30 -10.79
CA PRO A 145 55.90 3.92 -10.50
C PRO A 145 57.04 3.85 -9.47
N LYS A 146 56.94 2.86 -8.58
CA LYS A 146 57.91 2.52 -7.51
C LYS A 146 58.96 1.53 -8.04
N PRO A 147 60.27 1.72 -7.78
CA PRO A 147 61.30 0.80 -8.25
C PRO A 147 61.50 -0.41 -7.32
N SER A 148 62.01 -1.45 -7.96
CA SER A 148 62.34 -2.81 -7.54
C SER A 148 63.35 -2.96 -6.40
N SER A 149 63.22 -4.05 -5.63
CA SER A 149 64.33 -4.69 -4.93
C SER A 149 64.08 -6.20 -4.78
N PRO A 150 65.03 -7.07 -5.15
CA PRO A 150 64.93 -8.53 -5.03
C PRO A 150 65.70 -9.04 -3.79
N LYS A 151 65.27 -10.16 -3.19
CA LYS A 151 66.16 -11.06 -2.41
C LYS A 151 65.53 -12.44 -2.16
N THR A 152 66.10 -13.42 -2.87
CA THR A 152 66.53 -14.79 -2.45
C THR A 152 65.83 -15.53 -1.31
N SER A 153 65.37 -16.77 -1.61
CA SER A 153 65.94 -18.02 -1.05
C SER A 153 65.29 -19.24 -1.72
N SER A 154 66.06 -20.02 -2.49
CA SER A 154 66.58 -21.36 -2.12
C SER A 154 65.56 -22.52 -2.22
N ARG A 155 65.85 -23.53 -3.07
CA ARG A 155 66.11 -24.94 -2.66
C ARG A 155 66.02 -25.97 -3.82
N LYS A 156 67.12 -26.76 -3.94
CA LYS A 156 67.28 -28.13 -4.53
C LYS A 156 67.08 -28.26 -6.06
N LYS A 157 67.87 -29.06 -6.81
CA LYS A 157 68.46 -30.38 -6.53
C LYS A 157 69.41 -30.78 -7.69
N LYS A 158 70.34 -31.71 -7.40
CA LYS A 158 71.00 -32.68 -8.30
C LYS A 158 72.00 -32.10 -9.32
N THR A 159 73.16 -32.70 -9.61
CA THR A 159 73.74 -34.03 -9.32
C THR A 159 75.25 -33.89 -9.49
#